data_AF-A0A7W0LL72-F1
#
_entry.id   AF-A0A7W0LL72-F1
#
_cell.length_a   1.000
_cell.length_b   1.000
_cell.length_c   1.000
_cell.angle_alpha   90.00
_cell.angle_beta   90.00
_cell.angle_gamma   90.00
#
_symmetry.space_group_name_H-M   'P 1'
#
loop_
_entity.id
_entity.type
_entity.pdbx_description
1 polymer ?
#
loop_
_entity_poly.entity_id
_entity_poly.type
_entity_poly.pdbx_seq_one_letter_code
_entity_poly.pdbx_strand_id
1 'polypeptide(L)'
;MAIHPYNFGGYGNTQSRTSTKSSLPLAYMPRLYRLLDGAARHGRIGRGKGAFVTEFGFQTRPPDPFGVSWGAQARLINESDRLFYGDRRLKSVSQYELADVPQRDQFNTGLRDSRGRAKPAYAAYRVPIVVTRRSGSSVEVYGQARPSRLLMGGPVTRVDVQMARGGGSFASVAQPLTNRRGIFRINVNRAGASSARWRVVWQNFDSGQFFTSRVATAGKRLRYRNV
;
A
#
# COMPACT_ATOMS: atom_id res chain seq x y z
N MET A 1 -17.32 -11.21 -0.79
CA MET A 1 -17.59 -10.68 0.56
C MET A 1 -17.01 -9.28 0.66
N ALA A 2 -17.75 -8.33 1.19
CA ALA A 2 -17.23 -7.00 1.55
C ALA A 2 -16.64 -7.07 2.98
N ILE A 3 -15.53 -6.37 3.23
CA ILE A 3 -14.86 -6.35 4.54
C ILE A 3 -14.10 -5.03 4.75
N HIS A 4 -14.06 -4.54 5.98
CA HIS A 4 -13.24 -3.39 6.38
C HIS A 4 -12.15 -3.92 7.35
N PRO A 5 -10.98 -4.34 6.85
CA PRO A 5 -9.99 -5.08 7.65
C PRO A 5 -9.16 -4.13 8.52
N TYR A 6 -9.81 -3.17 9.17
CA TYR A 6 -9.19 -2.24 10.10
C TYR A 6 -8.52 -3.00 11.23
N ASN A 7 -7.35 -2.51 11.60
CA ASN A 7 -6.83 -2.75 12.94
C ASN A 7 -7.80 -2.11 13.96
N PHE A 8 -7.77 -2.52 15.23
CA PHE A 8 -8.52 -1.89 16.32
C PHE A 8 -8.61 -0.35 16.12
N GLY A 9 -9.73 0.21 15.66
CA GLY A 9 -9.90 1.65 15.35
C GLY A 9 -9.00 2.27 14.27
N GLY A 10 -8.33 1.48 13.42
CA GLY A 10 -7.36 1.97 12.42
C GLY A 10 -5.95 2.25 12.97
N TYR A 11 -5.65 1.85 14.21
CA TYR A 11 -4.34 2.08 14.84
C TYR A 11 -3.27 1.05 14.45
N GLY A 12 -2.03 1.32 14.85
CA GLY A 12 -0.92 0.36 14.72
C GLY A 12 -0.35 0.28 13.30
N ASN A 13 -0.11 -0.94 12.80
CA ASN A 13 0.57 -1.16 11.53
C ASN A 13 0.02 -2.37 10.75
N THR A 14 0.59 -2.64 9.57
CA THR A 14 0.19 -3.76 8.70
C THR A 14 0.28 -5.15 9.33
N GLN A 15 0.94 -5.29 10.48
CA GLN A 15 1.15 -6.52 11.22
C GLN A 15 0.49 -6.50 12.60
N SER A 16 -0.37 -5.53 12.91
CA SER A 16 -1.12 -5.48 14.17
C SER A 16 -1.79 -6.81 14.48
N ARG A 17 -1.66 -7.25 15.74
CA ARG A 17 -2.26 -8.50 16.21
C ARG A 17 -3.68 -8.23 16.70
N THR A 18 -4.52 -9.25 16.64
CA THR A 18 -5.78 -9.28 17.38
C THR A 18 -5.72 -10.40 18.42
N SER A 19 -6.28 -10.14 19.60
CA SER A 19 -6.51 -11.13 20.65
C SER A 19 -7.82 -11.91 20.44
N THR A 20 -8.74 -11.39 19.63
CA THR A 20 -10.05 -12.02 19.39
C THR A 20 -10.02 -12.88 18.13
N LYS A 21 -10.84 -13.93 18.12
CA LYS A 21 -11.05 -14.78 16.94
C LYS A 21 -12.02 -14.14 15.92
N SER A 22 -12.84 -13.20 16.36
CA SER A 22 -13.86 -12.53 15.54
C SER A 22 -13.34 -11.31 14.77
N SER A 23 -12.22 -10.71 15.17
CA SER A 23 -11.62 -9.60 14.41
C SER A 23 -10.76 -10.11 13.24
N LEU A 24 -10.86 -9.40 12.11
CA LEU A 24 -10.14 -9.71 10.87
C LEU A 24 -9.34 -8.49 10.38
N PRO A 25 -8.32 -8.02 11.14
CA PRO A 25 -7.47 -6.95 10.67
C PRO A 25 -6.63 -7.40 9.46
N LEU A 26 -6.07 -6.44 8.72
CA LEU A 26 -5.30 -6.66 7.48
C LEU A 26 -4.36 -7.88 7.54
N ALA A 27 -3.62 -8.04 8.63
CA ALA A 27 -2.64 -9.11 8.79
C ALA A 27 -3.26 -10.52 8.72
N TYR A 28 -4.58 -10.67 8.90
CA TYR A 28 -5.31 -11.93 9.03
C TYR A 28 -6.27 -12.22 7.88
N MET A 29 -6.13 -11.56 6.71
CA MET A 29 -6.90 -11.89 5.50
C MET A 29 -6.96 -13.40 5.16
N PRO A 30 -5.91 -14.22 5.38
CA PRO A 30 -6.01 -15.67 5.19
C PRO A 30 -7.08 -16.37 6.05
N ARG A 31 -7.45 -15.84 7.23
CA ARG A 31 -8.57 -16.38 8.04
C ARG A 31 -9.90 -16.22 7.32
N LEU A 32 -10.15 -15.04 6.74
CA LEU A 32 -11.35 -14.79 5.93
C LEU A 32 -11.46 -15.81 4.80
N TYR A 33 -10.36 -16.08 4.11
CA TYR A 33 -10.33 -17.03 3.02
C TYR A 33 -10.62 -18.46 3.46
N ARG A 34 -10.07 -18.91 4.58
CA ARG A 34 -10.43 -20.22 5.16
C ARG A 34 -11.90 -20.31 5.55
N LEU A 35 -12.48 -19.23 6.09
CA LEU A 35 -13.91 -19.17 6.38
C LEU A 35 -14.75 -19.32 5.10
N LEU A 36 -14.42 -18.56 4.04
CA LEU A 36 -15.11 -18.66 2.75
C LEU A 36 -14.96 -20.05 2.13
N ASP A 37 -13.79 -20.66 2.21
CA ASP A 37 -13.55 -22.00 1.68
C ASP A 37 -14.31 -23.06 2.49
N GLY A 38 -14.38 -22.91 3.82
CA GLY A 38 -15.22 -23.73 4.69
C GLY A 38 -16.69 -23.65 4.31
N ALA A 39 -17.24 -22.43 4.20
CA ALA A 39 -18.62 -22.22 3.79
C ALA A 39 -18.91 -22.84 2.41
N ALA A 40 -17.98 -22.72 1.46
CA ALA A 40 -18.13 -23.33 0.13
C ALA A 40 -18.10 -24.86 0.18
N ARG A 41 -17.23 -25.47 1.01
CA ARG A 41 -17.20 -26.92 1.22
C ARG A 41 -18.51 -27.46 1.78
N HIS A 42 -19.21 -26.69 2.60
CA HIS A 42 -20.51 -27.05 3.15
C HIS A 42 -21.70 -26.58 2.29
N GLY A 43 -21.47 -26.21 1.02
CA GLY A 43 -22.53 -25.83 0.09
C GLY A 43 -23.26 -24.53 0.42
N ARG A 44 -22.74 -23.72 1.36
CA ARG A 44 -23.39 -22.47 1.79
C ARG A 44 -23.16 -21.32 0.80
N ILE A 45 -22.06 -21.38 0.05
CA ILE A 45 -21.72 -20.44 -1.00
C ILE A 45 -21.00 -21.16 -2.16
N GLY A 46 -20.95 -20.55 -3.34
CA GLY A 46 -20.11 -21.03 -4.43
C GLY A 46 -18.61 -21.02 -4.09
N ARG A 47 -17.82 -21.85 -4.78
CA ARG A 47 -16.35 -21.93 -4.61
C ARG A 47 -15.64 -20.67 -5.14
N GLY A 48 -14.40 -20.45 -4.69
CA GLY A 48 -13.52 -19.41 -5.24
C GLY A 48 -13.92 -17.97 -4.94
N LYS A 49 -14.81 -17.74 -3.96
CA LYS A 49 -15.23 -16.39 -3.58
C LYS A 49 -14.04 -15.58 -3.04
N GLY A 50 -13.96 -14.34 -3.53
CA GLY A 50 -12.97 -13.35 -3.12
C GLY A 50 -13.53 -12.33 -2.12
N ALA A 51 -12.67 -11.37 -1.79
CA ALA A 51 -12.99 -10.25 -0.92
C ALA A 51 -12.94 -8.91 -1.69
N PHE A 52 -13.77 -7.97 -1.27
CA PHE A 52 -13.73 -6.56 -1.65
C PHE A 52 -13.45 -5.79 -0.37
N VAL A 53 -12.33 -5.06 -0.31
CA VAL A 53 -12.04 -4.16 0.80
C VAL A 53 -12.69 -2.82 0.47
N THR A 54 -13.83 -2.56 1.09
CA THR A 54 -14.68 -1.41 0.77
C THR A 54 -14.28 -0.15 1.53
N GLU A 55 -13.56 -0.30 2.65
CA GLU A 55 -12.97 0.79 3.43
C GLU A 55 -11.68 0.30 4.09
N PHE A 56 -10.60 1.08 3.98
CA PHE A 56 -9.37 0.85 4.72
C PHE A 56 -8.52 2.12 4.80
N GLY A 57 -7.82 2.28 5.92
CA GLY A 57 -6.89 3.37 6.17
C GLY A 57 -6.20 3.24 7.52
N PHE A 58 -5.34 4.20 7.85
CA PHE A 58 -4.68 4.29 9.15
C PHE A 58 -4.99 5.63 9.82
N GLN A 59 -5.42 5.55 11.07
CA GLN A 59 -5.76 6.70 11.89
C GLN A 59 -4.52 7.55 12.17
N THR A 60 -4.63 8.88 12.11
CA THR A 60 -3.46 9.77 12.33
C THR A 60 -3.51 10.64 13.56
N ARG A 61 -2.31 10.94 14.09
CA ARG A 61 -2.06 11.96 15.10
C ARG A 61 -1.32 13.16 14.50
N PRO A 62 -1.83 14.40 14.64
CA PRO A 62 -3.21 14.77 15.03
C PRO A 62 -4.26 14.31 14.00
N PRO A 63 -5.57 14.34 14.36
CA PRO A 63 -6.12 14.81 15.64
C PRO A 63 -6.17 13.74 16.74
N ASP A 64 -6.10 12.46 16.39
CA ASP A 64 -6.27 11.36 17.33
C ASP A 64 -4.96 11.04 18.06
N PRO A 65 -4.87 11.11 19.40
CA PRO A 65 -3.65 10.83 20.15
C PRO A 65 -3.15 9.38 20.03
N PHE A 66 -4.01 8.44 19.64
CA PHE A 66 -3.66 7.03 19.44
C PHE A 66 -3.28 6.71 17.98
N GLY A 67 -3.51 7.67 17.06
CA GLY A 67 -3.15 7.56 15.66
C GLY A 67 -1.64 7.48 15.41
N VAL A 68 -1.28 7.00 14.22
CA VAL A 68 0.12 7.01 13.76
C VAL A 68 0.53 8.41 13.31
N SER A 69 1.83 8.69 13.21
CA SER A 69 2.28 9.95 12.60
C SER A 69 1.88 10.02 11.13
N TRP A 70 1.76 11.23 10.60
CA TRP A 70 1.45 11.47 9.18
C TRP A 70 2.44 10.78 8.22
N GLY A 71 3.73 10.77 8.56
CA GLY A 71 4.75 10.05 7.81
C GLY A 71 4.58 8.53 7.89
N ALA A 72 4.19 8.01 9.05
CA ALA A 72 3.89 6.59 9.21
C ALA A 72 2.65 6.18 8.41
N GLN A 73 1.60 7.01 8.37
CA GLN A 73 0.42 6.78 7.52
C GLN A 73 0.82 6.60 6.06
N ALA A 74 1.62 7.53 5.52
CA ALA A 74 2.11 7.48 4.14
C ALA A 74 2.93 6.21 3.82
N ARG A 75 3.70 5.71 4.81
CA ARG A 75 4.39 4.43 4.68
C ARG A 75 3.41 3.25 4.71
N LEU A 76 2.50 3.22 5.68
CA LEU A 76 1.63 2.08 5.97
C LEU A 76 0.58 1.84 4.88
N ILE A 77 0.06 2.90 4.24
CA ILE A 77 -0.85 2.72 3.09
C ILE A 77 -0.12 2.03 1.92
N ASN A 78 1.13 2.39 1.64
CA ASN A 78 1.92 1.73 0.58
C ASN A 78 2.22 0.27 0.93
N GLU A 79 2.56 -0.02 2.19
CA GLU A 79 2.79 -1.41 2.64
C GLU A 79 1.52 -2.25 2.55
N SER A 80 0.36 -1.65 2.82
CA SER A 80 -0.95 -2.29 2.69
C SER A 80 -1.28 -2.55 1.21
N ASP A 81 -1.09 -1.57 0.33
CA ASP A 81 -1.21 -1.74 -1.12
C ASP A 81 -0.34 -2.87 -1.65
N ARG A 82 0.91 -2.99 -1.15
CA ARG A 82 1.80 -4.11 -1.53
C ARG A 82 1.26 -5.47 -1.09
N LEU A 83 0.68 -5.57 0.11
CA LEU A 83 0.06 -6.79 0.61
C LEU A 83 -1.16 -7.16 -0.23
N PHE A 84 -2.06 -6.20 -0.44
CA PHE A 84 -3.25 -6.34 -1.26
C PHE A 84 -2.95 -6.75 -2.70
N TYR A 85 -1.94 -6.16 -3.34
CA TYR A 85 -1.50 -6.58 -4.67
C TYR A 85 -1.02 -8.04 -4.70
N GLY A 86 -0.38 -8.51 -3.62
CA GLY A 86 0.06 -9.90 -3.51
C GLY A 86 -1.09 -10.89 -3.32
N ASP A 87 -2.30 -10.41 -3.02
CA ASP A 87 -3.46 -11.22 -2.69
C ASP A 87 -4.36 -11.45 -3.92
N ARG A 88 -4.29 -12.66 -4.48
CA ARG A 88 -5.08 -13.03 -5.67
C ARG A 88 -6.58 -13.16 -5.42
N ARG A 89 -7.01 -13.27 -4.16
CA ARG A 89 -8.42 -13.41 -3.79
C ARG A 89 -9.08 -12.07 -3.53
N LEU A 90 -8.29 -11.02 -3.36
CA LEU A 90 -8.80 -9.67 -3.23
C LEU A 90 -9.15 -9.07 -4.61
N LYS A 91 -10.33 -8.47 -4.70
CA LYS A 91 -10.92 -7.98 -5.96
C LYS A 91 -10.82 -6.46 -6.09
N SER A 92 -10.96 -5.74 -4.98
CA SER A 92 -10.76 -4.29 -4.92
C SER A 92 -10.35 -3.86 -3.51
N VAL A 93 -9.79 -2.65 -3.44
CA VAL A 93 -9.50 -1.92 -2.20
C VAL A 93 -9.94 -0.47 -2.41
N SER A 94 -10.60 0.09 -1.41
CA SER A 94 -10.96 1.50 -1.35
C SER A 94 -10.25 2.16 -0.19
N GLN A 95 -9.54 3.25 -0.48
CA GLN A 95 -9.01 4.15 0.53
C GLN A 95 -10.17 4.90 1.19
N TYR A 96 -10.23 4.82 2.51
CA TYR A 96 -11.10 5.62 3.35
C TYR A 96 -10.21 6.29 4.40
N GLU A 97 -10.14 7.61 4.51
CA GLU A 97 -10.92 8.67 3.84
C GLU A 97 -10.10 9.46 2.80
N LEU A 98 -10.76 10.35 2.04
CA LEU A 98 -10.06 11.39 1.28
C LEU A 98 -9.60 12.53 2.18
N ALA A 99 -10.45 13.00 3.09
CA ALA A 99 -10.17 14.05 4.06
C ALA A 99 -10.69 13.60 5.43
N ASP A 100 -9.95 13.92 6.49
CA ASP A 100 -10.43 13.70 7.85
C ASP A 100 -11.66 14.55 8.16
N VAL A 101 -12.38 14.17 9.20
CA VAL A 101 -13.37 15.01 9.86
C VAL A 101 -12.78 15.78 11.06
N PRO A 102 -13.41 16.89 11.51
CA PRO A 102 -12.95 17.64 12.69
C PRO A 102 -13.02 16.85 14.01
N GLN A 103 -13.92 15.88 14.10
CA GLN A 103 -14.16 15.07 15.28
C GLN A 103 -13.05 14.03 15.47
N ARG A 104 -12.45 14.03 16.65
CA ARG A 104 -11.30 13.17 16.99
C ARG A 104 -11.67 11.71 17.24
N ASP A 105 -12.90 11.46 17.67
CA ASP A 105 -13.46 10.15 17.99
C ASP A 105 -14.01 9.42 16.74
N GLN A 106 -13.96 10.05 15.58
CA GLN A 106 -14.27 9.45 14.29
C GLN A 106 -13.01 8.93 13.58
N PHE A 107 -13.20 8.25 12.46
CA PHE A 107 -12.07 7.91 11.60
C PHE A 107 -11.42 9.19 11.05
N ASN A 108 -10.13 9.31 11.26
CA ASN A 108 -9.24 10.35 10.74
C ASN A 108 -8.11 9.67 9.98
N THR A 109 -8.54 8.91 8.97
CA THR A 109 -7.73 8.07 8.08
C THR A 109 -7.47 8.76 6.74
N GLY A 110 -7.90 10.02 6.61
CA GLY A 110 -7.89 10.83 5.42
C GLY A 110 -6.51 10.99 4.80
N LEU A 111 -6.47 11.10 3.48
CA LEU A 111 -5.28 11.57 2.75
C LEU A 111 -5.05 13.08 2.92
N ARG A 112 -6.09 13.82 3.31
CA ARG A 112 -6.07 15.23 3.70
C ARG A 112 -6.51 15.36 5.16
N ASP A 113 -6.05 16.40 5.84
CA ASP A 113 -6.61 16.75 7.15
C ASP A 113 -8.00 17.38 7.02
N SER A 114 -8.65 17.64 8.15
CA SER A 114 -10.01 18.20 8.21
C SER A 114 -10.15 19.62 7.68
N ARG A 115 -9.02 20.29 7.41
CA ARG A 115 -8.98 21.61 6.76
C ARG A 115 -8.66 21.49 5.26
N GLY A 116 -8.63 20.27 4.73
CA GLY A 116 -8.36 19.98 3.32
C GLY A 116 -6.88 20.00 2.94
N ARG A 117 -5.96 20.24 3.88
CA ARG A 117 -4.52 20.24 3.59
C ARG A 117 -4.04 18.81 3.35
N ALA A 118 -3.29 18.62 2.27
CA ALA A 118 -2.74 17.32 1.92
C ALA A 118 -1.78 16.81 3.00
N LYS A 119 -2.03 15.61 3.52
CA LYS A 119 -1.06 14.88 4.33
C LYS A 119 0.00 14.24 3.40
N PRO A 120 1.17 13.85 3.92
CA PRO A 120 2.13 13.04 3.19
C PRO A 120 1.53 11.78 2.53
N ALA A 121 0.47 11.23 3.14
CA ALA A 121 -0.28 10.11 2.59
C ALA A 121 -0.92 10.41 1.22
N TYR A 122 -1.32 11.65 0.94
CA TYR A 122 -1.88 12.04 -0.36
C TYR A 122 -0.89 11.79 -1.50
N ALA A 123 0.36 12.25 -1.35
CA ALA A 123 1.40 12.02 -2.34
C ALA A 123 1.78 10.53 -2.43
N ALA A 124 1.84 9.84 -1.29
CA ALA A 124 2.14 8.41 -1.25
C ALA A 124 1.06 7.56 -1.94
N TYR A 125 -0.23 7.93 -1.82
CA TYR A 125 -1.33 7.26 -2.49
C TYR A 125 -1.24 7.39 -4.02
N ARG A 126 -0.79 8.54 -4.52
CA ARG A 126 -0.62 8.78 -5.97
C ARG A 126 0.53 7.98 -6.58
N VAL A 127 1.61 7.80 -5.81
CA VAL A 127 2.82 7.08 -6.25
C VAL A 127 3.33 6.18 -5.12
N PRO A 128 2.67 5.03 -4.89
CA PRO A 128 3.09 4.15 -3.83
C PRO A 128 4.45 3.54 -4.17
N ILE A 129 5.29 3.42 -3.14
CA ILE A 129 6.56 2.72 -3.20
C ILE A 129 6.74 1.89 -1.94
N VAL A 130 7.18 0.65 -2.12
CA VAL A 130 7.65 -0.24 -1.06
C VAL A 130 8.95 -0.89 -1.52
N VAL A 131 9.97 -0.81 -0.67
CA VAL A 131 11.24 -1.52 -0.88
C VAL A 131 11.35 -2.60 0.18
N THR A 132 11.44 -3.85 -0.27
CA THR A 132 11.53 -5.01 0.61
C THR A 132 12.92 -5.62 0.49
N ARG A 133 13.63 -5.73 1.62
CA ARG A 133 14.94 -6.39 1.68
C ARG A 133 14.82 -7.87 1.31
N ARG A 134 15.69 -8.34 0.40
CA ARG A 134 15.85 -9.75 0.04
C ARG A 134 17.17 -10.31 0.56
N SER A 135 18.26 -9.55 0.41
CA SER A 135 19.58 -9.83 0.99
C SER A 135 20.28 -8.50 1.32
N GLY A 136 21.61 -8.48 1.55
CA GLY A 136 22.37 -7.22 1.67
C GLY A 136 22.51 -6.44 0.34
N SER A 137 22.55 -7.16 -0.78
CA SER A 137 22.74 -6.61 -2.12
C SER A 137 21.49 -6.73 -3.01
N SER A 138 20.36 -7.19 -2.46
CA SER A 138 19.13 -7.42 -3.21
C SER A 138 17.92 -6.86 -2.49
N VAL A 139 17.08 -6.14 -3.24
CA VAL A 139 15.78 -5.66 -2.79
C VAL A 139 14.71 -5.93 -3.84
N GLU A 140 13.47 -6.16 -3.40
CA GLU A 140 12.29 -6.00 -4.25
C GLU A 140 11.81 -4.55 -4.16
N VAL A 141 11.62 -3.91 -5.31
CA VAL A 141 10.95 -2.60 -5.41
C VAL A 141 9.58 -2.82 -6.02
N TYR A 142 8.56 -2.39 -5.29
CA TYR A 142 7.16 -2.34 -5.73
C TYR A 142 6.71 -0.90 -5.83
N GLY A 143 5.87 -0.61 -6.81
CA GLY A 143 5.12 0.65 -6.84
C GLY A 143 4.01 0.65 -7.88
N GLN A 144 3.35 1.79 -8.01
CA GLN A 144 2.25 2.00 -8.95
C GLN A 144 2.36 3.38 -9.60
N ALA A 145 2.15 3.43 -10.91
CA ALA A 145 1.77 4.63 -11.64
C ALA A 145 0.25 4.63 -11.80
N ARG A 146 -0.39 5.77 -11.56
CA ARG A 146 -1.84 5.94 -11.71
C ARG A 146 -2.12 6.96 -12.83
N PRO A 147 -1.88 6.61 -14.11
CA PRO A 147 -2.25 7.47 -15.24
C PRO A 147 -3.77 7.64 -15.35
N SER A 148 -4.23 8.64 -16.08
CA SER A 148 -5.65 9.02 -16.14
C SER A 148 -6.55 7.94 -16.78
N ARG A 149 -7.86 8.07 -16.55
CA ARG A 149 -8.89 7.05 -16.75
C ARG A 149 -9.40 6.87 -18.19
N LEU A 150 -8.89 7.62 -19.19
CA LEU A 150 -9.24 7.34 -20.59
C LEU A 150 -8.79 5.94 -21.04
N LEU A 151 -8.01 5.25 -20.21
CA LEU A 151 -7.38 4.00 -20.54
C LEU A 151 -7.62 2.97 -19.41
N MET A 152 -8.88 2.55 -19.19
CA MET A 152 -9.13 1.28 -18.51
C MET A 152 -8.53 0.16 -19.38
N GLY A 153 -7.38 -0.38 -18.96
CA GLY A 153 -6.56 -1.28 -19.78
C GLY A 153 -5.41 -0.59 -20.51
N GLY A 154 -5.07 0.64 -20.11
CA GLY A 154 -4.15 1.53 -20.79
C GLY A 154 -2.72 1.09 -21.01
N PRO A 155 -1.98 1.91 -21.78
CA PRO A 155 -0.59 1.66 -22.08
C PRO A 155 0.17 1.52 -20.78
N VAL A 156 1.03 0.51 -20.76
CA VAL A 156 1.98 0.31 -19.68
C VAL A 156 2.83 1.57 -19.53
N THR A 157 2.98 2.03 -18.29
CA THR A 157 3.74 3.24 -17.98
C THR A 157 5.19 2.85 -17.70
N ARG A 158 6.14 3.54 -18.33
CA ARG A 158 7.55 3.44 -17.94
C ARG A 158 7.76 4.18 -16.63
N VAL A 159 8.39 3.50 -15.68
CA VAL A 159 8.68 4.03 -14.35
C VAL A 159 10.17 4.06 -14.16
N ASP A 160 10.73 5.19 -13.71
CA ASP A 160 12.13 5.32 -13.33
C ASP A 160 12.32 5.00 -11.84
N VAL A 161 12.99 3.90 -11.56
CA VAL A 161 13.38 3.48 -10.21
C VAL A 161 14.75 4.07 -9.93
N GLN A 162 14.83 4.90 -8.90
CA GLN A 162 16.04 5.62 -8.53
C GLN A 162 16.54 5.22 -7.15
N MET A 163 17.86 5.21 -6.99
CA MET A 163 18.57 4.82 -5.78
C MET A 163 19.60 5.90 -5.41
N ALA A 164 19.73 6.20 -4.12
CA ALA A 164 20.77 7.05 -3.56
C ALA A 164 21.47 6.33 -2.40
N ARG A 165 22.81 6.27 -2.44
CA ARG A 165 23.63 5.69 -1.36
C ARG A 165 24.10 6.80 -0.43
N GLY A 166 24.02 6.59 0.88
CA GLY A 166 24.40 7.59 1.88
C GLY A 166 23.74 8.96 1.62
N GLY A 167 24.53 10.02 1.74
CA GLY A 167 24.13 11.41 1.44
C GLY A 167 24.14 11.78 -0.04
N GLY A 168 24.42 10.85 -0.96
CA GLY A 168 24.52 11.14 -2.40
C GLY A 168 23.17 11.43 -3.08
N SER A 169 23.26 11.79 -4.37
CA SER A 169 22.12 12.07 -5.23
C SER A 169 21.40 10.79 -5.70
N PHE A 170 20.13 10.92 -6.04
CA PHE A 170 19.36 9.83 -6.65
C PHE A 170 19.77 9.63 -8.11
N ALA A 171 20.15 8.40 -8.47
CA ALA A 171 20.45 8.00 -9.83
C ALA A 171 19.48 6.91 -10.30
N SER A 172 19.16 6.90 -11.59
CA SER A 172 18.36 5.84 -12.21
C SER A 172 19.07 4.50 -12.12
N VAL A 173 18.35 3.46 -11.71
CA VAL A 173 18.89 2.09 -11.61
C VAL A 173 18.10 1.05 -12.37
N ALA A 174 16.84 1.32 -12.70
CA ALA A 174 15.99 0.49 -13.54
C ALA A 174 14.81 1.30 -14.09
N GLN A 175 14.32 0.93 -15.27
CA GLN A 175 13.17 1.60 -15.90
C GLN A 175 12.07 0.61 -16.32
N PRO A 176 11.44 -0.13 -15.37
CA PRO A 176 10.43 -1.12 -15.70
C PRO A 176 9.16 -0.51 -16.29
N LEU A 177 8.43 -1.34 -17.04
CA LEU A 177 7.05 -1.07 -17.42
C LEU A 177 6.11 -1.55 -16.31
N THR A 178 5.00 -0.83 -16.10
CA THR A 178 3.90 -1.31 -15.27
C THR A 178 3.11 -2.40 -15.99
N ASN A 179 2.27 -3.14 -15.25
CA ASN A 179 1.18 -3.91 -15.85
C ASN A 179 0.00 -3.00 -16.20
N ARG A 180 -1.05 -3.56 -16.82
CA ARG A 180 -2.28 -2.80 -17.19
C ARG A 180 -3.05 -2.19 -16.02
N ARG A 181 -2.70 -2.51 -14.77
CA ARG A 181 -3.26 -1.88 -13.55
C ARG A 181 -2.35 -0.75 -13.01
N GLY A 182 -1.30 -0.40 -13.75
CA GLY A 182 -0.34 0.61 -13.37
C GLY A 182 0.70 0.12 -12.35
N ILE A 183 0.74 -1.17 -12.02
CA ILE A 183 1.61 -1.70 -10.95
C ILE A 183 2.89 -2.28 -11.55
N PHE A 184 4.04 -2.06 -10.92
CA PHE A 184 5.29 -2.76 -11.24
C PHE A 184 5.89 -3.40 -9.98
N ARG A 185 6.69 -4.45 -10.21
CA ARG A 185 7.47 -5.12 -9.17
C ARG A 185 8.73 -5.70 -9.79
N ILE A 186 9.89 -5.26 -9.33
CA ILE A 186 11.19 -5.74 -9.81
C ILE A 186 12.10 -6.13 -8.64
N ASN A 187 13.04 -7.03 -8.89
CA ASN A 187 14.17 -7.23 -7.99
C ASN A 187 15.35 -6.42 -8.53
N VAL A 188 16.03 -5.70 -7.65
CA VAL A 188 17.25 -4.96 -7.99
C VAL A 188 18.40 -5.53 -7.18
N ASN A 189 19.41 -6.05 -7.90
CA ASN A 189 20.63 -6.62 -7.33
C ASN A 189 21.77 -5.61 -7.51
N ARG A 190 22.10 -4.85 -6.47
CA ARG A 190 23.19 -3.86 -6.47
C ARG A 190 23.82 -3.79 -5.07
N ALA A 191 25.13 -3.54 -5.02
CA ALA A 191 25.81 -3.30 -3.74
C ALA A 191 25.12 -2.19 -2.93
N GLY A 192 24.96 -2.38 -1.62
CA GLY A 192 24.26 -1.42 -0.75
C GLY A 192 22.77 -1.23 -1.03
N ALA A 193 22.12 -2.08 -1.85
CA ALA A 193 20.69 -1.97 -2.15
C ALA A 193 19.82 -1.92 -0.88
N SER A 194 20.17 -2.71 0.14
CA SER A 194 19.38 -2.78 1.37
C SER A 194 19.53 -1.59 2.31
N SER A 195 20.57 -0.77 2.17
CA SER A 195 20.82 0.41 3.01
C SER A 195 20.56 1.74 2.30
N ALA A 196 20.28 1.70 0.99
CA ALA A 196 20.05 2.89 0.19
C ALA A 196 18.65 3.50 0.42
N ARG A 197 18.56 4.77 0.03
CA ARG A 197 17.30 5.48 -0.18
C ARG A 197 16.82 5.20 -1.60
N TRP A 198 15.52 5.04 -1.75
CA TRP A 198 14.87 4.73 -3.01
C TRP A 198 13.73 5.70 -3.26
N ARG A 199 13.52 6.04 -4.53
CA ARG A 199 12.31 6.74 -4.98
C ARG A 199 11.95 6.27 -6.37
N VAL A 200 10.73 6.58 -6.76
CA VAL A 200 10.15 6.23 -8.04
C VAL A 200 9.65 7.50 -8.70
N VAL A 201 9.94 7.66 -9.98
CA VAL A 201 9.48 8.76 -10.81
C VAL A 201 8.76 8.19 -12.03
N TRP A 202 7.64 8.78 -12.42
CA TRP A 202 7.01 8.49 -13.72
C TRP A 202 6.42 9.77 -14.31
N GLN A 203 6.29 9.80 -15.63
CA GLN A 203 5.69 10.92 -16.35
C GLN A 203 4.28 10.52 -16.79
N ASN A 204 3.30 11.37 -16.51
CA ASN A 204 1.98 11.22 -17.08
C ASN A 204 2.04 11.54 -18.58
N PHE A 205 1.65 10.57 -19.39
CA PHE A 205 1.66 10.70 -20.85
C PHE A 205 0.72 11.81 -21.34
N ASP A 206 -0.44 11.97 -20.71
CA ASP A 206 -1.46 12.94 -21.14
C ASP A 206 -1.05 14.38 -20.80
N SER A 207 -0.51 14.60 -19.59
CA SER A 207 -0.21 15.95 -19.09
C SER A 207 1.26 16.34 -19.13
N GLY A 208 2.16 15.41 -19.45
CA GLY A 208 3.61 15.60 -19.33
C GLY A 208 4.11 15.75 -17.88
N GLN A 209 3.23 15.74 -16.87
CA GLN A 209 3.57 15.98 -15.48
C GLN A 209 4.38 14.81 -14.89
N PHE A 210 5.47 15.12 -14.21
CA PHE A 210 6.23 14.15 -13.43
C PHE A 210 5.63 13.93 -12.04
N PHE A 211 5.62 12.67 -11.63
CA PHE A 211 5.16 12.21 -10.33
C PHE A 211 6.28 11.48 -9.62
N THR A 212 6.62 11.96 -8.42
CA THR A 212 7.69 11.40 -7.59
C THR A 212 7.10 10.79 -6.32
N SER A 213 7.52 9.58 -5.98
CA SER A 213 7.14 8.91 -4.74
C SER A 213 7.78 9.58 -3.52
N ARG A 214 7.26 9.24 -2.33
CA ARG A 214 8.06 9.41 -1.10
C ARG A 214 9.41 8.69 -1.21
N VAL A 215 10.36 9.09 -0.39
CA VAL A 215 11.59 8.31 -0.20
C VAL A 215 11.28 7.07 0.62
N ALA A 216 11.85 5.92 0.23
CA ALA A 216 11.74 4.65 0.92
C ALA A 216 13.11 4.05 1.22
N THR A 217 13.20 3.26 2.28
CA THR A 217 14.34 2.41 2.60
C THR A 217 13.87 0.95 2.63
N ALA A 218 14.81 0.00 2.53
CA ALA A 218 14.46 -1.40 2.49
C ALA A 218 13.93 -1.89 3.85
N GLY A 219 12.67 -2.30 3.88
CA GLY A 219 12.01 -2.89 5.05
C GLY A 219 12.09 -4.41 5.10
N LYS A 220 11.59 -5.00 6.19
CA LYS A 220 11.41 -6.45 6.31
C LYS A 220 10.38 -6.96 5.29
N ARG A 221 10.44 -8.26 4.98
CA ARG A 221 9.46 -8.92 4.10
C ARG A 221 8.03 -8.77 4.62
N LEU A 222 7.18 -8.14 3.82
CA LEU A 222 5.74 -8.04 4.05
C LEU A 222 5.06 -9.37 3.71
N ARG A 223 4.24 -9.87 4.64
CA ARG A 223 3.39 -11.04 4.46
C ARG A 223 2.20 -10.95 5.41
N TYR A 224 1.09 -11.58 5.05
CA TYR A 224 0.06 -11.87 6.03
C TYR A 224 0.62 -12.78 7.13
N ARG A 225 0.00 -12.73 8.30
CA ARG A 225 0.31 -13.67 9.37
C ARG A 225 -0.15 -15.06 8.93
N ASN A 226 0.70 -16.05 9.21
CA ASN A 226 0.30 -17.45 9.11
C ASN A 226 -0.63 -17.73 10.29
N VAL A 227 -1.77 -18.35 10.01
CA VAL A 227 -2.82 -18.63 10.98
C VAL A 227 -3.51 -19.92 10.62
#